data_AF-A0A9X8VBT9-F1
#
_entry.id   AF-A0A9X8VBT9-F1
#
_cell.length_a   1.000
_cell.length_b   1.000
_cell.length_c   1.000
_cell.angle_alpha   90.00
_cell.angle_beta   90.00
_cell.angle_gamma   90.00
#
_symmetry.space_group_name_H-M   'P 1'
#
loop_
_entity.id
_entity.type
_entity.pdbx_description
1 polymer ?
#
loop_
_entity_poly.entity_id
_entity_poly.type
_entity_poly.pdbx_seq_one_letter_code
_entity_poly.pdbx_strand_id
1 'polypeptide(L)'
;AKADMSMQAIRQWADTHSAAEVRELLEQNPSFVFFRPEAFAPVKGASAVPLIAKASVASDRSLIPAGTTLLAEVPLLDNKGKFTGKYEMRLMVALDVGGAIKGQHFDMYQGIGPEAGHSAGYYNHYGRVWVLKNNGGGQLFSAN
;
A
#
# COMPACT_ATOMS: atom_id res chain seq x y z
N ALA A 1 -0.29 -6.72 -22.99
CA ALA A 1 -0.45 -5.24 -22.96
C ALA A 1 -1.00 -4.75 -21.63
N LYS A 2 -2.27 -5.01 -21.24
CA LYS A 2 -2.79 -4.59 -19.91
C LYS A 2 -2.25 -5.42 -18.72
N ALA A 3 -1.88 -6.67 -18.95
CA ALA A 3 -1.46 -7.60 -17.89
C ALA A 3 -0.09 -7.29 -17.27
N ASP A 4 0.77 -6.53 -17.96
CA ASP A 4 2.16 -6.27 -17.55
C ASP A 4 2.35 -4.87 -16.95
N MET A 5 1.28 -4.09 -16.81
CA MET A 5 1.34 -2.72 -16.29
C MET A 5 1.66 -2.73 -14.80
N SER A 6 2.79 -2.11 -14.44
CA SER A 6 3.33 -2.02 -13.06
C SER A 6 4.13 -0.72 -12.91
N MET A 7 4.53 -0.40 -11.68
CA MET A 7 5.43 0.75 -11.45
C MET A 7 6.80 0.55 -12.11
N GLN A 8 7.28 -0.68 -12.17
CA GLN A 8 8.49 -1.07 -12.87
C GLN A 8 8.34 -0.82 -14.38
N ALA A 9 7.20 -1.19 -14.97
CA ALA A 9 6.93 -0.97 -16.39
C ALA A 9 6.84 0.54 -16.74
N ILE A 10 6.19 1.34 -15.89
CA ILE A 10 6.11 2.80 -16.09
C ILE A 10 7.50 3.44 -15.98
N ARG A 11 8.31 3.01 -15.00
CA ARG A 11 9.70 3.47 -14.86
C ARG A 11 10.54 3.11 -16.09
N GLN A 12 10.47 1.86 -16.54
CA GLN A 12 11.19 1.41 -17.73
C GLN A 12 10.75 2.17 -18.99
N TRP A 13 9.45 2.46 -19.13
CA TRP A 13 8.94 3.26 -20.23
C TRP A 13 9.54 4.67 -20.17
N ALA A 14 9.54 5.33 -19.00
CA ALA A 14 10.11 6.66 -18.85
C ALA A 14 11.63 6.69 -19.13
N ASP A 15 12.37 5.65 -18.75
CA ASP A 15 13.81 5.53 -19.00
C ASP A 15 14.16 5.30 -20.49
N THR A 16 13.18 4.90 -21.31
CA THR A 16 13.37 4.60 -22.75
C THR A 16 12.77 5.65 -23.69
N HIS A 17 12.14 6.71 -23.16
CA HIS A 17 11.51 7.78 -23.94
C HIS A 17 12.14 9.14 -23.64
N SER A 18 11.93 10.12 -24.52
CA SER A 18 12.44 11.47 -24.34
C SER A 18 11.74 12.21 -23.19
N ALA A 19 12.41 13.22 -22.62
CA ALA A 19 11.82 14.03 -21.54
C ALA A 19 10.52 14.74 -21.96
N ALA A 20 10.36 15.06 -23.25
CA ALA A 20 9.14 15.67 -23.78
C ALA A 20 7.97 14.68 -23.77
N GLU A 21 8.19 13.45 -24.23
CA GLU A 21 7.18 12.38 -24.21
C GLU A 21 6.81 11.99 -22.77
N VAL A 22 7.80 11.91 -21.87
CA VAL A 22 7.54 11.64 -20.45
C VAL A 22 6.69 12.74 -19.84
N ARG A 23 6.99 14.01 -20.13
CA ARG A 23 6.21 15.15 -19.65
C ARG A 23 4.78 15.10 -20.18
N GLU A 24 4.59 14.89 -21.48
CA GLU A 24 3.27 14.79 -22.11
C GLU A 24 2.40 13.71 -21.46
N LEU A 25 3.00 12.54 -21.15
CA LEU A 25 2.31 11.48 -20.44
C LEU A 25 1.96 11.85 -19.00
N LEU A 26 2.90 12.44 -18.25
CA LEU A 26 2.66 12.81 -16.85
C LEU A 26 1.60 13.91 -16.72
N GLU A 27 1.55 14.84 -17.66
CA GLU A 27 0.54 15.92 -17.71
C GLU A 27 -0.89 15.41 -17.98
N GLN A 28 -1.07 14.15 -18.39
CA GLN A 28 -2.41 13.52 -18.46
C GLN A 28 -3.06 13.34 -17.08
N ASN A 29 -2.26 13.32 -16.00
CA ASN A 29 -2.78 13.30 -14.63
C ASN A 29 -2.74 14.72 -14.04
N PRO A 30 -3.89 15.40 -13.87
CA PRO A 30 -3.90 16.77 -13.33
C PRO A 30 -3.60 16.84 -11.82
N SER A 31 -3.55 15.70 -11.13
CA SER A 31 -3.23 15.66 -9.70
C SER A 31 -1.75 15.94 -9.45
N PHE A 32 -1.45 16.83 -8.50
CA PHE A 32 -0.08 17.15 -8.09
C PHE A 32 0.07 17.03 -6.57
N VAL A 33 1.19 16.44 -6.13
CA VAL A 33 1.48 16.23 -4.69
C VAL A 33 2.53 17.23 -4.23
N PHE A 34 2.22 17.98 -3.16
CA PHE A 34 3.17 18.87 -2.50
C PHE A 34 3.75 18.21 -1.25
N PHE A 35 5.03 18.43 -1.01
CA PHE A 35 5.74 17.91 0.16
C PHE A 35 6.24 19.05 1.03
N ARG A 36 6.40 18.79 2.34
CA ARG A 36 7.06 19.70 3.28
C ARG A 36 8.38 19.10 3.76
N PRO A 37 9.46 19.89 3.87
CA PRO A 37 10.68 19.41 4.50
C PRO A 37 10.41 19.01 5.95
N GLU A 38 10.91 17.85 6.34
CA GLU A 38 10.85 17.33 7.70
C GLU A 38 12.24 16.84 8.09
N ALA A 39 12.59 17.01 9.37
CA ALA A 39 13.78 16.34 9.91
C ALA A 39 13.59 14.83 9.78
N PHE A 40 14.69 14.07 9.78
CA PHE A 40 14.60 12.62 9.70
C PHE A 40 13.67 12.09 10.79
N ALA A 41 12.57 11.52 10.36
CA ALA A 41 11.50 11.02 11.20
C ALA A 41 11.02 9.68 10.65
N PRO A 42 10.45 8.81 11.50
CA PRO A 42 9.77 7.61 11.03
C PRO A 42 8.69 7.97 10.01
N VAL A 43 8.55 7.15 8.96
CA VAL A 43 7.48 7.32 7.97
C VAL A 43 6.13 7.19 8.68
N LYS A 44 5.29 8.21 8.55
CA LYS A 44 3.96 8.27 9.16
C LYS A 44 2.90 8.28 8.07
N GLY A 45 1.84 7.51 8.28
CA GLY A 45 0.63 7.58 7.46
C GLY A 45 -0.27 8.74 7.87
N ALA A 46 -1.44 8.82 7.27
CA ALA A 46 -2.44 9.85 7.56
C ALA A 46 -3.01 9.81 8.99
N SER A 47 -2.72 8.77 9.78
CA SER A 47 -3.05 8.71 11.21
C SER A 47 -1.93 9.26 12.11
N ALA A 48 -0.85 9.81 11.54
CA ALA A 48 0.33 10.34 12.25
C ALA A 48 1.10 9.33 13.11
N VAL A 49 0.75 8.05 13.04
CA VAL A 49 1.45 6.93 13.68
C VAL A 49 2.54 6.41 12.72
N PRO A 50 3.75 6.09 13.21
CA PRO A 50 4.78 5.44 12.41
C PRO A 50 4.29 4.14 11.77
N LEU A 51 4.50 3.99 10.47
CA LEU A 51 4.13 2.79 9.73
C LEU A 51 5.18 1.70 9.94
N ILE A 52 4.70 0.50 10.25
CA ILE A 52 5.55 -0.70 10.38
C ILE A 52 5.37 -1.54 9.11
N ALA A 53 6.49 -1.89 8.49
CA ALA A 53 6.52 -2.71 7.29
C ALA A 53 5.73 -4.02 7.47
N LYS A 54 4.84 -4.32 6.52
CA LYS A 54 3.99 -5.53 6.45
C LYS A 54 3.07 -5.75 7.66
N ALA A 55 2.91 -4.73 8.49
CA ALA A 55 2.03 -4.70 9.66
C ALA A 55 1.08 -3.48 9.66
N SER A 56 1.17 -2.64 8.63
CA SER A 56 0.32 -1.47 8.43
C SER A 56 -0.21 -1.39 7.00
N VAL A 57 -1.43 -0.90 6.86
CA VAL A 57 -2.11 -0.78 5.55
C VAL A 57 -2.78 0.59 5.39
N ALA A 58 -2.88 1.03 4.14
CA ALA A 58 -3.82 2.05 3.73
C ALA A 58 -5.19 1.41 3.44
N SER A 59 -6.27 2.09 3.82
CA SER A 59 -7.64 1.58 3.61
C SER A 59 -8.65 2.71 3.39
N ASP A 60 -9.85 2.35 2.93
CA ASP A 60 -10.97 3.28 2.84
C ASP A 60 -11.55 3.56 4.24
N ARG A 61 -11.30 4.77 4.77
CA ARG A 61 -11.79 5.21 6.09
C ARG A 61 -13.30 5.09 6.29
N SER A 62 -14.09 5.15 5.21
CA SER A 62 -15.56 5.03 5.32
C SER A 62 -16.02 3.61 5.65
N LEU A 63 -15.23 2.60 5.26
CA LEU A 63 -15.51 1.19 5.48
C LEU A 63 -14.67 0.59 6.60
N ILE A 64 -13.37 0.90 6.62
CA ILE A 64 -12.37 0.40 7.55
C ILE A 64 -11.72 1.60 8.25
N PRO A 65 -12.22 2.01 9.43
CA PRO A 65 -11.67 3.16 10.15
C PRO A 65 -10.21 2.98 10.54
N ALA A 66 -9.51 4.09 10.75
CA ALA A 66 -8.15 4.07 11.27
C ALA A 66 -8.08 3.35 12.64
N GLY A 67 -7.00 2.59 12.86
CA GLY A 67 -6.80 1.75 14.04
C GLY A 67 -7.45 0.37 13.95
N THR A 68 -8.24 0.08 12.91
CA THR A 68 -8.87 -1.24 12.76
C THR A 68 -7.82 -2.34 12.66
N THR A 69 -7.97 -3.37 13.51
CA THR A 69 -7.12 -4.57 13.50
C THR A 69 -7.62 -5.56 12.45
N LEU A 70 -6.70 -6.02 11.61
CA LEU A 70 -6.96 -6.92 10.50
C LEU A 70 -6.13 -8.18 10.66
N LEU A 71 -6.77 -9.34 10.54
CA LEU A 71 -6.09 -10.59 10.26
C LEU A 71 -6.25 -10.87 8.77
N ALA A 72 -5.14 -11.00 8.04
CA ALA A 72 -5.16 -11.16 6.59
C ALA A 72 -4.37 -12.39 6.15
N GLU A 73 -4.89 -13.08 5.14
CA GLU A 73 -4.12 -14.01 4.32
C GLU A 73 -3.55 -13.25 3.12
N VAL A 74 -2.27 -12.92 3.23
CA VAL A 74 -1.54 -12.19 2.21
C VAL A 74 -0.93 -13.17 1.22
N PRO A 75 -1.17 -13.03 -0.11
CA PRO A 75 -0.60 -13.91 -1.11
C PRO A 75 0.93 -13.75 -1.16
N LEU A 76 1.66 -14.88 -1.17
CA LEU A 76 3.12 -14.89 -1.32
C LEU A 76 3.49 -14.89 -2.81
N LEU A 77 4.37 -13.96 -3.18
CA LEU A 77 4.85 -13.78 -4.54
C LEU A 77 6.30 -14.25 -4.65
N ASP A 78 6.70 -14.73 -5.83
CA ASP A 78 8.10 -14.98 -6.14
C ASP A 78 8.86 -13.70 -6.52
N ASN A 79 10.15 -13.82 -6.83
CA ASN A 79 11.01 -12.69 -7.22
C ASN A 79 10.60 -12.03 -8.55
N LYS A 80 9.62 -12.59 -9.26
CA LYS A 80 9.04 -12.02 -10.49
C LYS A 80 7.64 -11.45 -10.24
N GLY A 81 7.20 -11.38 -8.99
CA GLY A 81 5.87 -10.92 -8.63
C GLY A 81 4.75 -11.90 -8.92
N LYS A 82 5.06 -13.16 -9.26
CA LYS A 82 4.05 -14.17 -9.56
C LYS A 82 3.56 -14.85 -8.29
N PHE A 83 2.25 -14.98 -8.16
CA PHE A 83 1.65 -15.72 -7.07
C PHE A 83 2.14 -17.17 -7.00
N THR A 84 2.64 -17.57 -5.83
CA THR A 84 3.26 -18.88 -5.58
C THR A 84 2.25 -19.99 -5.27
N GLY A 85 0.96 -19.67 -5.14
CA GLY A 85 -0.06 -20.60 -4.64
C GLY A 85 -0.15 -20.64 -3.11
N LYS A 86 0.73 -19.93 -2.39
CA LYS A 86 0.80 -19.93 -0.92
C LYS A 86 0.37 -18.58 -0.35
N TYR A 87 -0.17 -18.60 0.86
CA TYR A 87 -0.55 -17.42 1.61
C TYR A 87 0.21 -17.38 2.95
N GLU A 88 0.35 -16.18 3.49
CA GLU A 88 0.90 -15.93 4.82
C GLU A 88 -0.14 -15.21 5.67
N MET A 89 -0.42 -15.74 6.87
CA MET A 89 -1.27 -15.07 7.85
C MET A 89 -0.52 -13.89 8.48
N ARG A 90 -1.09 -12.69 8.43
CA ARG A 90 -0.50 -11.48 9.02
C ARG A 90 -1.53 -10.71 9.82
N LEU A 91 -1.10 -10.19 10.97
CA LEU A 91 -1.81 -9.15 11.69
C LEU A 91 -1.35 -7.78 11.18
N MET A 92 -2.31 -6.92 10.85
CA MET A 92 -2.05 -5.59 10.34
C MET A 92 -3.02 -4.57 10.94
N VAL A 93 -2.65 -3.30 10.91
CA VAL A 93 -3.50 -2.19 11.38
C VAL A 93 -3.71 -1.17 10.26
N ALA A 94 -4.95 -0.72 10.09
CA ALA A 94 -5.28 0.39 9.19
C ALA A 94 -4.75 1.71 9.74
N LEU A 95 -3.65 2.22 9.19
CA LEU A 95 -2.96 3.43 9.69
C LEU A 95 -2.81 4.54 8.64
N ASP A 96 -3.20 4.27 7.40
CA ASP A 96 -3.07 5.22 6.31
C ASP A 96 -4.31 5.25 5.39
N VAL A 97 -4.33 6.21 4.47
CA VAL A 97 -5.34 6.34 3.41
C VAL A 97 -4.68 6.62 2.07
N GLY A 98 -5.33 6.21 0.99
CA GLY A 98 -4.93 6.57 -0.35
C GLY A 98 -6.11 7.07 -1.17
N GLY A 99 -5.86 8.02 -2.08
CA GLY A 99 -6.89 8.55 -2.97
C GLY A 99 -7.54 7.48 -3.85
N ALA A 100 -6.74 6.50 -4.31
CA ALA A 100 -7.19 5.36 -5.11
C ALA A 100 -7.61 4.13 -4.28
N ILE A 101 -7.44 4.17 -2.96
CA ILE A 101 -7.75 3.04 -2.06
C ILE A 101 -9.18 3.23 -1.56
N LYS A 102 -10.13 2.52 -2.21
CA LYS A 102 -11.58 2.64 -1.99
C LYS A 102 -12.23 1.27 -1.83
N GLY A 103 -13.30 1.21 -1.04
CA GLY A 103 -14.04 -0.02 -0.77
C GLY A 103 -13.17 -1.08 -0.08
N GLN A 104 -13.25 -2.34 -0.55
CA GLN A 104 -12.52 -3.48 0.01
C GLN A 104 -11.09 -3.62 -0.55
N HIS A 105 -10.44 -2.50 -0.85
CA HIS A 105 -9.06 -2.44 -1.31
C HIS A 105 -8.16 -2.04 -0.14
N PHE A 106 -7.08 -2.81 0.06
CA PHE A 106 -6.01 -2.50 1.01
C PHE A 106 -4.69 -2.33 0.27
N ASP A 107 -3.93 -1.32 0.65
CA ASP A 107 -2.55 -1.13 0.19
C ASP A 107 -1.59 -1.43 1.34
N MET A 108 -0.76 -2.45 1.19
CA MET A 108 0.13 -2.92 2.26
C MET A 108 1.46 -2.19 2.22
N TYR A 109 1.78 -1.49 3.31
CA TYR A 109 3.05 -0.79 3.44
C TYR A 109 4.21 -1.80 3.52
N GLN A 110 5.06 -1.85 2.48
CA GLN A 110 6.17 -2.81 2.41
C GLN A 110 7.42 -2.39 3.19
N GLY A 111 7.53 -1.12 3.59
CA GLY A 111 8.72 -0.56 4.23
C GLY A 111 9.43 0.49 3.37
N ILE A 112 10.71 0.71 3.64
CA ILE A 112 11.54 1.72 3.01
C ILE A 112 12.67 1.04 2.23
N GLY A 113 13.03 1.59 1.07
CA GLY A 113 14.19 1.18 0.29
C GLY A 113 13.84 0.41 -0.99
N PRO A 114 14.86 0.07 -1.79
CA PRO A 114 14.67 -0.51 -3.12
C PRO A 114 13.90 -1.83 -3.12
N GLU A 115 14.19 -2.71 -2.15
CA GLU A 115 13.52 -4.02 -2.03
C GLU A 115 12.03 -3.88 -1.71
N ALA A 116 11.68 -2.93 -0.83
CA ALA A 116 10.30 -2.63 -0.48
C ALA A 116 9.55 -2.08 -1.69
N GLY A 117 10.15 -1.16 -2.45
CA GLY A 117 9.57 -0.61 -3.67
C GLY A 117 9.37 -1.67 -4.76
N HIS A 118 10.34 -2.57 -4.93
CA HIS A 118 10.22 -3.68 -5.87
C HIS A 118 9.08 -4.64 -5.49
N SER A 119 9.03 -5.02 -4.21
CA SER A 119 7.96 -5.87 -3.68
C SER A 119 6.59 -5.21 -3.86
N ALA A 120 6.46 -3.92 -3.52
CA ALA A 120 5.21 -3.17 -3.62
C ALA A 120 4.65 -3.13 -5.04
N GLY A 121 5.51 -2.92 -6.05
CA GLY A 121 5.09 -2.85 -7.45
C GLY A 121 4.48 -4.14 -8.02
N TYR A 122 4.65 -5.28 -7.34
CA TYR A 122 4.04 -6.56 -7.73
C TYR A 122 2.68 -6.85 -7.08
N TYR A 123 2.31 -6.10 -6.05
CA TYR A 123 1.06 -6.36 -5.35
C TYR A 123 -0.14 -5.77 -6.08
N ASN A 124 -0.70 -6.57 -6.98
CA ASN A 124 -2.08 -6.47 -7.43
C ASN A 124 -2.73 -7.86 -7.36
N HIS A 125 -2.96 -8.33 -6.14
CA HIS A 125 -3.37 -9.70 -5.84
C HIS A 125 -4.46 -9.74 -4.77
N TYR A 126 -5.17 -10.87 -4.71
CA TYR A 126 -6.29 -11.07 -3.79
C TYR A 126 -5.89 -11.93 -2.61
N GLY A 127 -6.48 -11.62 -1.46
CA GLY A 127 -6.35 -12.36 -0.21
C GLY A 127 -7.65 -12.31 0.57
N ARG A 128 -7.69 -12.94 1.74
CA ARG A 128 -8.83 -12.91 2.64
C ARG A 128 -8.49 -12.05 3.85
N VAL A 129 -9.44 -11.27 4.34
CA VAL A 129 -9.23 -10.38 5.48
C VAL A 129 -10.41 -10.50 6.44
N TRP A 130 -10.09 -10.62 7.73
CA TRP A 130 -11.04 -10.59 8.82
C TRP A 130 -10.76 -9.36 9.68
N VAL A 131 -11.82 -8.59 9.93
CA VAL A 131 -11.77 -7.49 10.90
C VAL A 131 -11.91 -8.07 12.29
N LEU A 132 -10.90 -7.87 13.14
CA LEU A 132 -10.93 -8.32 14.52
C LEU A 132 -11.52 -7.22 15.41
N LYS A 133 -12.55 -7.57 16.17
CA LYS A 133 -13.18 -6.69 17.18
C LYS A 133 -13.33 -7.46 18.48
N ASN A 134 -13.35 -6.73 19.59
CA ASN A 134 -13.74 -7.32 20.86
C ASN A 134 -15.25 -7.64 20.83
N ASN A 135 -15.70 -8.63 21.63
CA ASN A 135 -17.12 -9.02 21.73
C ASN A 135 -18.05 -7.88 22.16
N GLY A 136 -17.50 -6.80 22.76
CA GLY A 136 -18.23 -5.56 23.06
C GLY A 136 -18.25 -4.51 21.93
N GLY A 137 -17.76 -4.82 20.73
CA GLY A 137 -17.78 -3.94 19.55
C GLY A 137 -16.63 -2.93 19.44
N GLY A 138 -15.78 -2.81 20.47
CA GLY A 138 -14.60 -1.94 20.48
C GLY A 138 -13.38 -2.50 19.71
N GLN A 139 -12.40 -1.64 19.44
CA GLN A 139 -11.10 -2.06 18.89
C GLN A 139 -10.39 -3.02 19.86
N LEU A 140 -9.71 -4.03 19.31
CA LEU A 140 -8.99 -5.04 20.10
C LEU A 140 -7.79 -4.44 20.87
N PHE A 141 -7.22 -3.36 20.34
CA PHE A 141 -6.12 -2.61 20.95
C PHE A 141 -6.54 -1.14 21.08
N SER A 142 -6.60 -0.61 22.30
CA SER A 142 -6.72 0.83 22.56
C SER A 142 -5.36 1.39 22.95
N ALA A 143 -4.99 2.54 22.39
CA ALA A 143 -3.90 3.33 22.95
C ALA A 143 -4.33 3.85 24.32
N ASN A 144 -3.60 3.48 25.37
CA ASN A 144 -3.66 4.16 26.67
C ASN A 144 -2.80 5.42 26.63
#